data_AF-A0A9P7J8B4-F1
#
_entry.id   AF-A0A9P7J8B4-F1
#
_cell.length_a   1.000
_cell.length_b   1.000
_cell.length_c   1.000
_cell.angle_alpha   90.00
_cell.angle_beta   90.00
_cell.angle_gamma   90.00
#
_symmetry.space_group_name_H-M   'P 1'
#
loop_
_entity.id
_entity.type
_entity.pdbx_description
1 polymer ?
#
loop_
_entity_poly.entity_id
_entity_poly.type
_entity_poly.pdbx_seq_one_letter_code
_entity_poly.pdbx_strand_id
1 'polypeptide(L)'
;LSGSEAYKTSNLELSSAPTMAEIQLKLTKSENNDDRHPGTVSWLITGINLEDLQDALRANIQQLPNDATSAQKASIEEKRQRLAARIAKFHETADTMTAGMDLDIGTVHSDDPRFCRTDNDGNEWVEVSDEEVSEDIDEEILTEEMGIWMP
;
A
#
# COMPACT_ATOMS: atom_id res chain seq x y z
N LEU A 1 -51.60 -39.90 -21.99
CA LEU A 1 -50.95 -38.81 -22.74
C LEU A 1 -50.49 -37.78 -21.69
N SER A 2 -49.55 -38.11 -20.79
CA SER A 2 -48.09 -37.97 -20.93
C SER A 2 -47.69 -36.78 -21.82
N GLY A 3 -47.45 -35.65 -21.17
CA GLY A 3 -46.86 -34.44 -21.76
C GLY A 3 -45.88 -33.86 -20.75
N SER A 4 -44.73 -34.52 -20.58
CA SER A 4 -43.61 -33.97 -19.83
C SER A 4 -42.95 -32.90 -20.69
N GLU A 5 -43.25 -31.63 -20.43
CA GLU A 5 -42.44 -30.53 -20.94
C GLU A 5 -41.09 -30.57 -20.23
N ALA A 6 -40.08 -31.09 -20.91
CA ALA A 6 -38.70 -31.00 -20.51
C ALA A 6 -38.26 -29.55 -20.67
N TYR A 7 -38.13 -28.82 -19.57
CA TYR A 7 -37.48 -27.51 -19.55
C TYR A 7 -36.03 -27.71 -20.00
N LYS A 8 -35.73 -27.20 -21.19
CA LYS A 8 -34.40 -27.17 -21.79
C LYS A 8 -33.57 -26.20 -20.94
N THR A 9 -32.83 -26.74 -19.98
CA THR A 9 -31.84 -25.97 -19.23
C THR A 9 -30.74 -25.57 -20.22
N SER A 10 -30.75 -24.32 -20.65
CA SER A 10 -29.66 -23.72 -21.39
C SER A 10 -28.40 -23.86 -20.54
N ASN A 11 -27.47 -24.72 -20.97
CA ASN A 11 -26.10 -24.71 -20.47
C ASN A 11 -25.54 -23.32 -20.74
N LEU A 12 -25.54 -22.47 -19.71
CA LEU A 12 -24.69 -21.30 -19.66
C LEU A 12 -23.27 -21.84 -19.53
N GLU A 13 -22.57 -21.96 -20.66
CA GLU A 13 -21.11 -22.03 -20.65
C GLU A 13 -20.63 -20.73 -20.00
N LEU A 14 -20.45 -20.77 -18.68
CA LEU A 14 -19.64 -19.80 -17.95
C LEU A 14 -18.22 -19.97 -18.47
N SER A 15 -17.91 -19.31 -19.59
CA SER A 15 -16.54 -19.08 -20.01
C SER A 15 -15.82 -18.54 -18.79
N SER A 16 -14.86 -19.30 -18.26
CA SER A 16 -14.11 -18.93 -17.07
C SER A 16 -13.66 -17.47 -17.20
N ALA A 17 -13.85 -16.69 -16.14
CA ALA A 17 -13.37 -15.32 -16.13
C ALA A 17 -11.86 -15.34 -16.44
N PRO A 18 -11.38 -14.45 -17.32
CA PRO A 18 -9.98 -14.41 -17.67
C PRO A 18 -9.14 -14.09 -16.44
N THR A 19 -7.98 -14.73 -16.34
CA THR A 19 -7.06 -14.50 -15.24
C THR A 19 -6.38 -13.13 -15.37
N MET A 20 -5.87 -12.58 -14.27
CA MET A 20 -5.10 -11.32 -14.30
C MET A 20 -3.94 -11.40 -15.30
N ALA A 21 -3.24 -12.53 -15.35
CA ALA A 21 -2.15 -12.75 -16.29
C ALA A 21 -2.62 -12.73 -17.77
N GLU A 22 -3.80 -13.29 -18.06
CA GLU A 22 -4.39 -13.25 -19.40
C GLU A 22 -4.83 -11.84 -19.79
N ILE A 23 -5.36 -11.07 -18.84
CA ILE A 23 -5.72 -9.66 -19.05
C ILE A 23 -4.46 -8.83 -19.33
N GLN A 24 -3.41 -8.98 -18.52
CA GLN A 24 -2.13 -8.30 -18.72
C GLN A 24 -1.53 -8.64 -20.09
N LEU A 25 -1.49 -9.92 -20.46
CA LEU A 25 -0.98 -10.37 -21.75
C LEU A 25 -1.77 -9.76 -22.92
N LYS A 26 -3.10 -9.68 -22.79
CA LYS A 26 -3.96 -9.06 -23.79
C LYS A 26 -3.66 -7.56 -23.92
N LEU A 27 -3.55 -6.86 -22.80
CA LEU A 27 -3.29 -5.42 -22.75
C LEU A 27 -1.92 -5.06 -23.34
N THR A 28 -0.86 -5.78 -22.96
CA THR A 28 0.48 -5.55 -23.51
C THR A 28 0.54 -5.86 -25.01
N LYS A 29 -0.19 -6.90 -25.48
CA LYS A 29 -0.28 -7.19 -26.92
C LYS A 29 -1.03 -6.10 -27.68
N SER A 30 -2.12 -5.56 -27.14
CA SER A 30 -2.84 -4.44 -27.78
C SER A 30 -1.98 -3.17 -27.81
N GLU A 31 -1.21 -2.91 -26.76
CA GLU A 31 -0.30 -1.76 -26.68
C GLU A 31 0.79 -1.82 -27.76
N ASN A 32 1.40 -2.98 -28.00
CA ASN A 32 2.41 -3.12 -29.07
C ASN A 32 1.86 -2.91 -30.48
N ASN A 33 0.54 -2.94 -30.68
CA ASN A 33 -0.10 -2.71 -31.98
C ASN A 33 -0.51 -1.24 -32.17
N ASP A 34 -0.51 -0.43 -31.11
CA ASP A 34 -0.81 1.00 -31.14
C ASP A 34 0.53 1.74 -30.94
N ASP A 35 1.01 2.50 -31.93
CA ASP A 35 2.30 3.23 -31.87
C ASP A 35 2.34 4.35 -30.80
N ARG A 36 1.38 4.38 -29.87
CA ARG A 36 1.18 5.40 -28.86
C ARG A 36 1.68 4.88 -27.50
N HIS A 37 2.82 5.42 -27.06
CA HIS A 37 3.44 5.25 -25.73
C HIS A 37 3.60 3.79 -25.24
N PRO A 38 4.56 3.03 -25.80
CA PRO A 38 4.83 1.68 -25.32
C PRO A 38 5.25 1.67 -23.84
N GLY A 39 4.65 0.79 -23.04
CA GLY A 39 5.01 0.53 -21.64
C GLY A 39 4.02 1.06 -20.59
N THR A 40 2.95 1.71 -20.99
CA THR A 40 1.82 2.14 -20.14
C THR A 40 1.21 0.97 -19.35
N VAL A 41 1.01 -0.19 -20.00
CA VAL A 41 0.48 -1.37 -19.31
C VAL A 41 1.47 -1.89 -18.27
N SER A 42 2.76 -1.90 -18.60
CA SER A 42 3.82 -2.28 -17.66
C SER A 42 3.92 -1.31 -16.49
N TRP A 43 3.71 -0.02 -16.72
CA TRP A 43 3.68 1.00 -15.68
C TRP A 43 2.48 0.79 -14.74
N LEU A 44 1.28 0.55 -15.27
CA LEU A 44 0.10 0.22 -14.46
C LEU A 44 0.30 -1.02 -13.59
N ILE A 45 0.86 -2.10 -14.15
CA ILE A 45 1.20 -3.31 -13.38
C ILE A 45 2.21 -2.99 -12.28
N THR A 46 3.18 -2.12 -12.56
CA THR A 46 4.15 -1.66 -11.56
C THR A 46 3.47 -0.88 -10.44
N GLY A 47 2.47 -0.05 -10.75
CA GLY A 47 1.65 0.66 -9.76
C GLY A 47 0.87 -0.28 -8.85
N ILE A 48 0.17 -1.28 -9.41
CA ILE A 48 -0.56 -2.29 -8.61
C ILE A 48 0.40 -3.04 -7.68
N ASN A 49 1.54 -3.49 -8.20
CA ASN A 49 2.55 -4.17 -7.37
C ASN A 49 3.12 -3.26 -6.27
N LEU A 50 3.11 -1.93 -6.48
CA LEU A 50 3.58 -0.96 -5.49
C LEU A 50 2.60 -0.82 -4.33
N GLU A 51 1.30 -0.84 -4.61
CA GLU A 51 0.23 -0.89 -3.62
C GLU A 51 0.33 -2.18 -2.80
N ASP A 52 0.53 -3.34 -3.45
CA ASP A 52 0.74 -4.62 -2.76
C ASP A 52 1.95 -4.56 -1.80
N LEU A 53 3.04 -3.87 -2.21
CA LEU A 53 4.22 -3.69 -1.37
C LEU A 53 3.96 -2.73 -0.19
N GLN A 54 3.16 -1.68 -0.39
CA GLN A 54 2.72 -0.78 0.67
C GLN A 54 1.88 -1.54 1.71
N ASP A 55 0.91 -2.34 1.26
CA ASP A 55 0.06 -3.14 2.13
C ASP A 55 0.86 -4.21 2.87
N ALA A 56 1.78 -4.88 2.19
CA ALA A 56 2.70 -5.82 2.82
C ALA A 56 3.55 -5.14 3.90
N LEU A 57 4.09 -3.95 3.62
CA LEU A 57 4.89 -3.20 4.60
C LEU A 57 4.03 -2.78 5.81
N ARG A 58 2.82 -2.30 5.57
CA ARG A 58 1.85 -1.96 6.64
C ARG A 58 1.58 -3.17 7.53
N ALA A 59 1.31 -4.33 6.94
CA ALA A 59 1.09 -5.57 7.68
C ALA A 59 2.34 -6.00 8.48
N ASN A 60 3.55 -5.86 7.90
CA ASN A 60 4.80 -6.16 8.61
C ASN A 60 4.99 -5.27 9.83
N ILE A 61 4.66 -3.97 9.73
CA ILE A 61 4.77 -3.03 10.85
C ILE A 61 3.74 -3.37 11.93
N GLN A 62 2.49 -3.68 11.55
CA GLN A 62 1.44 -4.04 12.50
C GLN A 62 1.71 -5.35 13.26
N GLN A 63 2.44 -6.28 12.65
CA GLN A 63 2.83 -7.55 13.27
C GLN A 63 4.10 -7.44 14.13
N LEU A 64 4.71 -6.26 14.19
CA LEU A 64 5.94 -6.06 14.94
C LEU A 64 5.62 -6.02 16.45
N PRO A 65 6.33 -6.78 17.30
CA PRO A 65 6.15 -6.70 18.74
C PRO A 65 6.63 -5.34 19.28
N ASN A 66 6.06 -4.88 20.39
CA ASN A 66 6.44 -3.62 21.04
C ASN A 66 7.93 -3.59 21.42
N ASP A 67 8.46 -4.75 21.80
CA ASP A 67 9.83 -5.05 22.20
C ASP A 67 10.66 -5.62 21.03
N ALA A 68 10.38 -5.16 19.81
CA ALA A 68 11.15 -5.53 18.63
C ALA A 68 12.63 -5.19 18.72
N THR A 69 13.45 -6.16 18.32
CA THR A 69 14.90 -6.03 18.28
C THR A 69 15.35 -4.97 17.28
N SER A 70 16.55 -4.42 17.49
CA SER A 70 17.18 -3.48 16.55
C SER A 70 17.28 -4.06 15.13
N ALA A 71 17.56 -5.35 15.00
CA ALA A 71 17.61 -6.05 13.72
C ALA A 71 16.25 -6.06 12.98
N GLN A 72 15.14 -6.27 13.71
CA GLN A 72 13.80 -6.23 13.13
C GLN A 72 13.41 -4.82 12.69
N LYS A 73 13.73 -3.80 13.50
CA LYS A 73 13.53 -2.39 13.15
C LYS A 73 14.34 -1.99 11.92
N ALA A 74 15.61 -2.39 11.84
CA ALA A 74 16.47 -2.16 10.69
C ALA A 74 15.92 -2.82 9.41
N SER A 75 15.36 -4.04 9.51
CA SER A 75 14.74 -4.71 8.35
C SER A 75 13.49 -3.98 7.84
N ILE A 76 12.67 -3.42 8.73
CA ILE A 76 11.53 -2.59 8.33
C ILE A 76 12.00 -1.32 7.63
N GLU A 77 13.05 -0.69 8.16
CA GLU A 77 13.60 0.52 7.57
C GLU A 77 14.20 0.28 6.17
N GLU A 78 14.90 -0.85 5.99
CA GLU A 78 15.36 -1.27 4.67
C GLU A 78 14.19 -1.46 3.69
N LYS A 79 13.09 -2.08 4.14
CA LYS A 79 11.88 -2.24 3.33
C LYS A 79 11.24 -0.89 2.97
N ARG A 80 11.20 0.07 3.91
CA ARG A 80 10.73 1.45 3.67
C ARG A 80 11.56 2.16 2.61
N GLN A 81 12.89 2.12 2.75
CA GLN A 81 13.80 2.75 1.79
C GLN A 81 13.67 2.15 0.39
N ARG A 82 13.58 0.81 0.31
CA ARG A 82 13.38 0.11 -0.97
C ARG A 82 12.04 0.49 -1.61
N LEU A 83 10.98 0.64 -0.82
CA LEU A 83 9.68 1.08 -1.30
C LEU A 83 9.73 2.52 -1.80
N ALA A 84 10.34 3.43 -1.05
CA ALA A 84 10.52 4.84 -1.44
C ALA A 84 11.28 4.97 -2.76
N ALA A 85 12.36 4.19 -2.95
CA ALA A 85 13.11 4.17 -4.20
C ALA A 85 12.25 3.69 -5.39
N ARG A 86 11.36 2.72 -5.18
CA ARG A 86 10.43 2.24 -6.22
C ARG A 86 9.36 3.27 -6.55
N ILE A 87 8.83 3.97 -5.55
CA ILE A 87 7.89 5.09 -5.74
C ILE A 87 8.55 6.19 -6.57
N ALA A 88 9.78 6.60 -6.23
CA ALA A 88 10.50 7.62 -6.98
C ALA A 88 10.67 7.22 -8.46
N LYS A 89 11.11 5.98 -8.73
CA LYS A 89 11.25 5.47 -10.10
C LYS A 89 9.90 5.37 -10.84
N PHE A 90 8.83 5.03 -10.14
CA PHE A 90 7.49 4.97 -10.71
C PHE A 90 7.02 6.36 -11.19
N HIS A 91 7.26 7.41 -10.38
CA HIS A 91 6.98 8.80 -10.77
C HIS A 91 7.87 9.27 -11.93
N GLU A 92 9.18 8.98 -11.89
CA GLU A 92 10.09 9.30 -13.00
C GLU A 92 9.59 8.68 -14.32
N THR A 93 9.12 7.43 -14.27
CA THR A 93 8.55 6.75 -15.44
C THR A 93 7.28 7.47 -15.91
N ALA A 94 6.41 7.89 -14.99
CA ALA A 94 5.19 8.64 -15.31
C ALA A 94 5.50 9.98 -15.98
N ASP A 95 6.49 10.71 -15.47
CA ASP A 95 6.92 12.00 -16.01
C ASP A 95 7.46 11.83 -17.43
N THR A 96 8.22 10.77 -17.71
CA THR A 96 8.71 10.49 -19.07
C THR A 96 7.57 10.14 -20.04
N MET A 97 6.53 9.46 -19.58
CA MET A 97 5.36 9.10 -20.40
C MET A 97 4.47 10.30 -20.70
N THR A 98 4.34 11.22 -19.74
CA THR A 98 3.49 12.41 -19.84
C THR A 98 4.25 13.65 -20.35
N ALA A 99 5.55 13.54 -20.60
CA ALA A 99 6.38 14.62 -21.12
C ALA A 99 5.78 15.21 -22.42
N GLY A 100 5.50 16.52 -22.39
CA GLY A 100 4.89 17.24 -23.52
C GLY A 100 3.37 17.15 -23.60
N MET A 101 2.72 16.46 -22.67
CA MET A 101 1.27 16.57 -22.46
C MET A 101 0.98 17.78 -21.56
N ASP A 102 0.06 18.64 -21.99
CA ASP A 102 -0.46 19.72 -21.15
C ASP A 102 -1.49 19.11 -20.19
N LEU A 103 -1.01 18.60 -19.05
CA LEU A 103 -1.84 18.09 -17.99
C LEU A 103 -2.36 19.28 -17.18
N ASP A 104 -3.66 19.53 -17.23
CA ASP A 104 -4.30 20.53 -16.37
C ASP A 104 -4.26 20.05 -14.91
N ILE A 105 -3.22 20.48 -14.19
CA ILE A 105 -3.00 20.22 -12.75
C ILE A 105 -4.09 20.93 -11.90
N GLY A 106 -4.98 21.70 -12.51
CA GLY A 106 -6.00 22.53 -11.84
C GLY A 106 -7.10 21.81 -11.08
N THR A 107 -7.17 20.47 -11.15
CA THR A 107 -8.09 19.70 -10.30
C THR A 107 -7.30 18.89 -9.28
N VAL A 108 -7.07 19.47 -8.11
CA VAL A 108 -6.76 18.68 -6.91
C VAL A 108 -7.96 17.77 -6.68
N HIS A 109 -7.86 16.51 -7.10
CA HIS A 109 -8.85 15.50 -6.75
C HIS A 109 -8.74 15.30 -5.24
N SER A 110 -9.58 16.04 -4.49
CA SER A 110 -9.72 15.80 -3.07
C SER A 110 -10.48 14.49 -2.95
N ASP A 111 -9.80 13.46 -2.47
CA ASP A 111 -10.45 12.21 -2.11
C ASP A 111 -11.61 12.53 -1.17
N ASP A 112 -12.77 11.93 -1.44
CA ASP A 112 -13.94 12.13 -0.60
C ASP A 112 -13.61 11.63 0.83
N PRO A 113 -13.64 12.52 1.84
CA PRO A 113 -13.15 12.22 3.18
C PRO A 113 -13.92 11.06 3.85
N ARG A 114 -15.06 10.64 3.29
CA ARG A 114 -15.80 9.46 3.74
C ARG A 114 -15.09 8.14 3.43
N PHE A 115 -14.20 8.11 2.44
CA PHE A 115 -13.44 6.91 2.05
C PHE A 115 -12.00 6.93 2.58
N CYS A 116 -11.52 8.07 3.07
CA CYS A 116 -10.25 8.17 3.78
C CYS A 116 -10.40 7.59 5.18
N ARG A 117 -9.64 6.54 5.52
CA ARG A 117 -9.50 6.12 6.91
C ARG A 117 -8.85 7.25 7.69
N THR A 118 -9.50 7.69 8.75
CA THR A 118 -8.87 8.53 9.76
C THR A 118 -7.96 7.61 10.56
N ASP A 119 -6.68 7.58 10.23
CA ASP A 119 -5.64 7.01 11.09
C ASP A 119 -5.49 7.97 12.29
N ASN A 120 -6.48 7.91 13.19
CA ASN A 120 -6.42 8.50 14.51
C ASN A 120 -5.85 7.45 15.47
N ASP A 121 -4.68 6.91 15.16
CA ASP A 121 -3.79 6.35 16.16
C ASP A 121 -2.99 7.53 16.71
N GLY A 122 -3.31 7.93 17.94
CA GLY A 122 -2.71 9.07 18.66
C GLY A 122 -1.24 8.88 18.99
N ASN A 123 -0.42 8.62 17.97
CA ASN A 123 1.02 8.53 18.03
C ASN A 123 1.57 9.78 17.34
N GLU A 124 1.34 10.92 17.99
CA GLU A 124 2.17 12.11 17.83
C GLU A 124 3.62 11.62 17.93
N TRP A 125 4.37 11.77 16.84
CA TRP A 125 5.79 11.46 16.81
C TRP A 125 6.46 12.42 17.79
N VAL A 126 6.55 12.03 19.05
CA VAL A 126 7.39 12.71 20.02
C VAL A 126 8.82 12.49 19.53
N GLU A 127 9.37 13.52 18.91
CA GLU A 127 10.77 13.63 18.61
C GLU A 127 11.50 13.59 19.97
N VAL A 128 11.97 12.40 20.35
CA VAL A 128 12.87 12.27 21.50
C VAL A 128 14.18 12.91 21.06
N SER A 129 14.33 14.19 21.41
CA SER A 129 15.57 14.92 21.23
C SER A 129 16.60 14.30 22.17
N ASP A 130 17.58 13.58 21.60
CA ASP A 130 18.76 13.11 22.33
C ASP A 130 19.59 14.31 22.81
N GLU A 131 19.78 14.37 24.14
CA GLU A 131 20.94 14.95 24.87
C GLU A 131 21.21 16.47 24.70
N GLU A 132 21.34 17.28 25.75
CA GLU A 132 22.03 17.07 27.03
C GLU A 132 21.41 17.95 28.14
N VAL A 133 21.17 17.38 29.33
CA VAL A 133 21.14 18.16 30.58
C VAL A 133 22.01 17.46 31.62
N SER A 134 23.07 18.18 31.96
CA SER A 134 24.13 17.93 32.92
C SER A 134 23.65 17.63 34.35
N GLU A 135 24.39 16.73 34.98
CA GLU A 135 24.86 16.69 36.38
C GLU A 135 23.93 17.17 37.51
N ASP A 136 23.74 16.23 38.45
CA ASP A 136 23.48 16.39 39.89
C ASP A 136 22.19 17.10 40.34
N ILE A 137 21.20 16.29 40.78
CA ILE A 137 20.45 16.51 42.03
C ILE A 137 20.06 15.12 42.58
N ASP A 138 20.62 14.79 43.74
CA ASP A 138 20.12 13.74 44.63
C ASP A 138 18.69 14.07 45.05
N GLU A 139 17.73 13.12 44.95
CA GLU A 139 16.68 12.92 45.96
C GLU A 139 15.79 11.71 45.62
N GLU A 140 15.92 10.69 46.46
CA GLU A 140 14.86 9.83 47.00
C GLU A 140 14.02 8.95 46.03
N ILE A 141 14.43 7.69 45.95
CA ILE A 141 13.64 6.56 45.47
C ILE A 141 12.35 6.46 46.32
N LEU A 142 11.21 6.88 45.78
CA LEU A 142 9.89 6.49 46.28
C LEU A 142 9.37 5.30 45.46
N THR A 143 9.71 4.09 45.91
CA THR A 143 8.98 2.87 45.55
C THR A 143 7.67 2.82 46.33
N GLU A 144 6.54 3.02 45.65
CA GLU A 144 5.18 2.57 45.99
C GLU A 144 4.28 3.18 44.89
N GLU A 145 3.38 2.48 44.19
CA GLU A 145 2.38 1.57 44.70
C GLU A 145 1.82 0.75 43.53
N MET A 146 1.75 -0.57 43.73
CA MET A 146 1.16 -1.52 42.80
C MET A 146 -0.37 -1.43 42.88
N GLY A 147 -1.05 -1.09 41.78
CA GLY A 147 -2.49 -0.81 41.81
C GLY A 147 -3.26 -1.28 40.57
N ILE A 148 -3.52 -2.59 40.52
CA ILE A 148 -4.79 -3.19 40.07
C ILE A 148 -5.18 -2.98 38.59
N TRP A 149 -4.87 -4.00 37.77
CA TRP A 149 -5.63 -4.33 36.57
C TRP A 149 -7.07 -4.74 36.94
N MET A 150 -8.05 -4.26 36.19
CA MET A 150 -9.42 -4.77 36.17
C MET A 150 -10.15 -4.31 34.89
N PRO A 151 -11.20 -5.00 34.46
CA PRO A 151 -11.38 -6.44 34.27
C PRO A 151 -11.76 -6.80 32.82
#